data_AF-A0A3B0S7J5-F1
#
_entry.id   AF-A0A3B0S7J5-F1
#
_cell.length_a   1.000
_cell.length_b   1.000
_cell.length_c   1.000
_cell.angle_alpha   90.00
_cell.angle_beta   90.00
_cell.angle_gamma   90.00
#
_symmetry.space_group_name_H-M   'P 1'
#
loop_
_entity.id
_entity.type
_entity.pdbx_description
1 polymer ?
#
loop_
_entity_poly.entity_id
_entity_poly.type
_entity_poly.pdbx_seq_one_letter_code
_entity_poly.pdbx_strand_id
1 'polypeptide(L)' 'MGAVILDVLPEKEYSSGHIPGALNLPLRNLNTAAVADLERSKPVVVY' A
#
# COMPACT_ATOMS: atom_id res chain seq x y z
N MET A 1 -1.86 -18.58 1.69
CA MET A 1 -1.51 -17.33 2.40
C MET A 1 -1.27 -16.26 1.35
N GLY A 2 -1.91 -15.10 1.46
CA GLY A 2 -1.75 -13.98 0.51
C GLY A 2 -0.88 -12.87 1.09
N ALA A 3 -0.35 -11.99 0.24
CA ALA A 3 0.39 -10.79 0.63
C ALA A 3 -0.52 -9.56 0.58
N VAL A 4 -0.17 -8.52 1.34
CA VAL A 4 -0.72 -7.17 1.15
C VAL A 4 0.15 -6.46 0.12
N ILE A 5 -0.47 -5.86 -0.89
CA ILE A 5 0.22 -5.04 -1.87
C ILE A 5 -0.06 -3.57 -1.53
N LEU A 6 0.98 -2.78 -1.30
CA LEU A 6 0.89 -1.33 -1.11
C LEU A 6 1.48 -0.63 -2.34
N ASP A 7 0.68 0.23 -2.95
CA ASP A 7 1.11 1.16 -3.99
C ASP A 7 1.36 2.51 -3.34
N VAL A 8 2.60 3.01 -3.42
CA VAL A 8 3.01 4.26 -2.77
C VAL A 8 2.99 5.48 -3.72
N LEU A 9 2.42 5.34 -4.90
CA LEU A 9 2.25 6.43 -5.84
C LEU A 9 1.24 7.48 -5.32
N PRO A 10 1.33 8.73 -5.80
CA PRO A 10 0.27 9.71 -5.61
C PRO A 10 -1.09 9.18 -6.08
N GLU A 11 -2.16 9.53 -5.37
CA GLU A 11 -3.53 9.06 -5.65
C GLU A 11 -3.96 9.20 -7.12
N LYS A 12 -3.50 10.26 -7.80
CA LYS A 12 -3.80 10.50 -9.22
C LYS A 12 -3.17 9.44 -10.14
N GLU A 13 -1.94 9.02 -9.84
CA GLU A 13 -1.22 8.00 -10.61
C GLU A 13 -1.81 6.62 -10.32
N TYR A 14 -2.05 6.30 -9.05
CA TYR A 14 -2.78 5.09 -8.64
C TYR A 14 -4.13 4.96 -9.35
N SER A 15 -4.92 6.05 -9.39
CA SER A 15 -6.23 6.07 -10.05
C SER A 15 -6.15 5.91 -11.57
N SER A 16 -5.01 6.24 -12.18
CA SER A 16 -4.79 6.07 -13.62
C SER A 16 -4.48 4.63 -14.02
N GLY A 17 -4.03 3.81 -13.05
CA GLY A 17 -3.79 2.39 -13.19
C GLY A 17 -2.92 1.85 -12.05
N HIS A 18 -3.32 0.72 -11.48
CA HIS A 18 -2.61 0.06 -10.37
C HIS A 18 -2.85 -1.46 -10.43
N ILE A 19 -2.06 -2.21 -9.65
CA ILE A 19 -2.23 -3.66 -9.51
C ILE A 19 -3.58 -3.93 -8.84
N PRO A 20 -4.48 -4.75 -9.42
CA PRO A 20 -5.76 -5.08 -8.80
C PRO A 20 -5.60 -5.63 -7.38
N GLY A 21 -6.29 -5.01 -6.42
CA GLY A 21 -6.22 -5.37 -5.00
C GLY A 21 -5.07 -4.73 -4.22
N ALA A 22 -4.25 -3.89 -4.84
CA ALA A 22 -3.33 -3.02 -4.10
C ALA A 22 -4.10 -1.99 -3.26
N LEU A 23 -3.51 -1.61 -2.12
CA LEU A 23 -3.96 -0.47 -1.33
C LEU A 23 -3.09 0.73 -1.66
N ASN A 24 -3.68 1.90 -1.90
CA ASN A 24 -2.91 3.12 -2.10
C ASN A 24 -2.55 3.74 -0.75
N LEU A 25 -1.25 3.89 -0.49
CA LEU A 25 -0.72 4.65 0.64
C LEU A 25 0.39 5.56 0.10
N PRO A 26 0.06 6.77 -0.40
CA PRO A 26 1.03 7.65 -1.02
C PRO A 26 2.26 7.83 -0.15
N LEU A 27 3.45 7.83 -0.75
CA LEU A 27 4.73 7.84 -0.01
C LEU A 27 4.83 9.01 0.98
N ARG A 28 4.28 10.18 0.63
CA ARG A 28 4.24 11.37 1.50
C ARG A 28 3.40 11.17 2.78
N ASN A 29 2.50 10.19 2.78
CA ASN A 29 1.61 9.81 3.87
C ASN A 29 2.12 8.54 4.61
N LEU A 30 3.17 7.88 4.12
CA LEU A 30 3.71 6.66 4.71
C LEU A 30 4.44 6.97 6.02
N ASN A 31 3.82 6.62 7.14
CA ASN A 31 4.37 6.78 8.48
C ASN A 31 3.90 5.64 9.40
N THR A 32 4.38 5.62 10.65
CA THR A 32 4.08 4.57 11.62
C THR A 32 2.60 4.44 11.96
N ALA A 33 1.85 5.54 11.98
CA ALA A 33 0.41 5.52 12.22
C ALA A 33 -0.35 4.94 11.02
N ALA A 34 0.05 5.29 9.80
CA ALA A 34 -0.59 4.83 8.56
C ALA A 34 -0.46 3.31 8.34
N VAL A 35 0.52 2.65 8.97
CA VAL A 35 0.74 1.20 8.87
C VAL A 35 0.42 0.45 10.16
N ALA A 36 -0.18 1.13 11.16
CA ALA A 36 -0.41 0.57 12.49
C ALA A 36 -1.31 -0.69 12.46
N ASP A 37 -2.29 -0.70 11.56
CA ASP A 37 -3.28 -1.76 11.44
C ASP A 37 -2.85 -2.90 10.51
N LEU A 38 -1.66 -2.83 9.91
CA LEU A 38 -1.15 -3.92 9.07
C LEU A 38 -0.80 -5.14 9.94
N GLU A 39 -1.32 -6.30 9.55
CA GLU A 39 -0.99 -7.57 10.20
C GLU A 39 0.50 -7.91 9.99
N ARG A 40 1.29 -7.81 11.06
CA ARG A 40 2.76 -8.00 11.01
C ARG A 40 3.21 -9.40 10.58
N SER A 41 2.34 -10.40 10.66
CA SER A 41 2.62 -11.76 10.20
C SER A 41 2.37 -11.98 8.71
N LYS A 42 1.70 -11.04 8.03
CA LYS A 42 1.46 -11.11 6.58
C LYS A 42 2.60 -10.38 5.82
N PRO A 43 3.13 -10.97 4.74
CA PRO A 43 4.06 -10.27 3.87
C PRO A 43 3.43 -9.01 3.29
N VAL A 44 4.22 -7.93 3.25
CA VAL A 44 3.86 -6.67 2.60
C VAL A 44 4.80 -6.46 1.42
N VAL A 45 4.22 -6.26 0.23
CA VAL A 45 4.95 -5.91 -0.99
C VAL A 45 4.65 -4.44 -1.29
N VAL A 46 5.71 -3.65 -1.48
CA VAL A 46 5.61 -2.24 -1.81
C VAL A 46 6.17 -2.04 -3.22
N TYR A 47 5.47 -1.26 -4.05
CA TYR A 47 5.92 -0.90 -5.40
C TYR A 47 5.57 0.55 -5.74
#